data_AF-A0A9X9M626-F1
#
_entry.id   AF-A0A9X9M626-F1
#
_cell.length_a   1.000
_cell.length_b   1.000
_cell.length_c   1.000
_cell.angle_alpha   90.00
_cell.angle_beta   90.00
_cell.angle_gamma   90.00
#
_symmetry.space_group_name_H-M   'P 1'
#
loop_
_entity.id
_entity.type
_entity.pdbx_description
1 polymer ?
#
loop_
_entity_poly.entity_id
_entity_poly.type
_entity_poly.pdbx_seq_one_letter_code
_entity_poly.pdbx_strand_id
1 'polypeptide(L)'
;MDGKESDCVTAAHICQESEHCTLLYENFKKTCGRESEQCKTLDGGYLCAALRESLKETILWNCHCNDPSKAECTEIWKSLFEDICIHDAQMNQVSAFS
;
A
#
# COMPACT_ATOMS: atom_id res chain seq x y z
N MET A 1 -12.35 -16.18 11.12
CA MET A 1 -11.03 -15.86 11.71
C MET A 1 -11.18 -14.47 12.27
N ASP A 2 -11.23 -14.36 13.59
CA ASP A 2 -11.31 -13.08 14.28
C ASP A 2 -10.03 -12.30 13.94
N GLY A 3 -10.21 -11.12 13.33
CA GLY A 3 -9.16 -10.35 12.67
C GLY A 3 -8.20 -9.79 13.70
N LYS A 4 -7.21 -10.58 14.11
CA LYS A 4 -6.13 -10.10 14.96
C LYS A 4 -5.17 -9.29 14.09
N GLU A 5 -5.46 -8.00 14.05
CA GLU A 5 -4.59 -6.94 13.57
C GLU A 5 -3.15 -7.25 14.05
N SER A 6 -2.23 -7.41 13.10
CA SER A 6 -0.88 -7.95 13.36
C SER A 6 0.15 -6.83 13.33
N ASP A 7 1.24 -7.00 14.09
CA ASP A 7 2.36 -6.06 13.99
C ASP A 7 2.88 -5.98 12.55
N CYS A 8 3.16 -4.80 12.00
CA CYS A 8 3.57 -4.66 10.60
C CYS A 8 4.85 -5.46 10.27
N VAL A 9 5.76 -5.66 11.22
CA VAL A 9 6.92 -6.54 11.01
C VAL A 9 6.47 -8.00 10.87
N THR A 10 5.55 -8.45 11.72
CA THR A 10 5.02 -9.83 11.65
C THR A 10 4.21 -10.05 10.37
N ALA A 11 3.36 -9.10 10.00
CA ALA A 11 2.59 -9.15 8.76
C ALA A 11 3.50 -9.20 7.53
N ALA A 12 4.60 -8.43 7.52
CA ALA A 12 5.59 -8.47 6.46
C ALA A 12 6.30 -9.83 6.36
N HIS A 13 6.69 -10.42 7.49
CA HIS A 13 7.29 -11.76 7.50
C HIS A 13 6.31 -12.82 6.95
N ILE A 14 5.05 -12.80 7.38
CA ILE A 14 4.02 -13.72 6.85
C ILE A 14 3.80 -13.49 5.35
N CYS A 15 3.79 -12.23 4.91
CA CYS A 15 3.66 -11.89 3.49
C CYS A 15 4.82 -12.47 2.66
N GLN A 16 6.05 -12.48 3.20
CA GLN A 16 7.23 -13.05 2.54
C GLN A 16 7.15 -14.56 2.31
N GLU A 17 6.33 -15.29 3.10
CA GLU A 17 6.09 -16.72 2.88
C GLU A 17 5.21 -17.00 1.64
N SER A 18 4.52 -15.98 1.13
CA SER A 18 3.70 -16.06 -0.08
C SER A 18 4.35 -15.30 -1.22
N GLU A 19 4.67 -16.00 -2.31
CA GLU A 19 5.19 -15.38 -3.55
C GLU A 19 4.23 -14.29 -4.06
N HIS A 20 2.93 -14.55 -4.01
CA HIS A 20 1.91 -13.60 -4.44
C HIS A 20 1.94 -12.31 -3.59
N CYS A 21 1.92 -12.44 -2.27
CA CYS A 21 1.95 -11.28 -1.37
C CYS A 21 3.27 -10.50 -1.52
N THR A 22 4.39 -11.21 -1.61
CA THR A 22 5.72 -10.62 -1.80
C THR A 22 5.77 -9.77 -3.06
N LEU A 23 5.40 -10.34 -4.21
CA LEU A 23 5.39 -9.62 -5.49
C LEU A 23 4.44 -8.42 -5.46
N LEU A 24 3.27 -8.58 -4.84
CA LEU A 24 2.30 -7.50 -4.71
C LEU A 24 2.87 -6.34 -3.86
N TYR A 25 3.48 -6.64 -2.72
CA TYR A 25 4.04 -5.62 -1.83
C TYR A 25 5.25 -4.90 -2.46
N GLU A 26 6.13 -5.62 -3.17
CA GLU A 26 7.25 -5.02 -3.88
C GLU A 26 6.80 -4.10 -5.02
N ASN A 27 5.85 -4.56 -5.83
CA ASN A 27 5.28 -3.76 -6.92
C ASN A 27 4.55 -2.53 -6.38
N PHE A 28 3.83 -2.68 -5.27
CA PHE A 28 3.18 -1.58 -4.57
C PHE A 28 4.21 -0.52 -4.16
N LYS A 29 5.27 -0.88 -3.41
CA LYS A 29 6.30 0.08 -2.99
C LYS A 29 6.96 0.79 -4.17
N LYS A 30 7.28 0.05 -5.24
CA LYS A 30 7.91 0.60 -6.44
C LYS A 30 7.01 1.59 -7.18
N THR A 31 5.70 1.36 -7.19
CA THR A 31 4.74 2.15 -7.98
C THR A 31 4.17 3.30 -7.17
N CYS A 32 3.72 3.00 -5.95
CA CYS A 32 2.98 3.92 -5.09
C CYS A 32 3.86 4.81 -4.24
N GLY A 33 5.15 4.50 -4.06
CA GLY A 33 6.02 5.34 -3.22
C GLY A 33 6.00 6.79 -3.70
N ARG A 34 5.81 7.74 -2.77
CA ARG A 34 5.65 9.19 -3.04
C ARG A 34 6.70 9.76 -3.98
N GLU A 35 7.95 9.31 -3.83
CA GLU A 35 9.09 9.77 -4.63
C GLU A 35 9.32 8.96 -5.92
N SER A 36 8.52 7.93 -6.19
CA SER A 36 8.64 7.08 -7.37
C SER A 36 8.35 7.85 -8.66
N GLU A 37 9.12 7.60 -9.72
CA GLU A 37 8.83 8.15 -11.04
C GLU A 37 7.48 7.68 -11.59
N GLN A 38 7.04 6.46 -11.24
CA GLN A 38 5.73 5.94 -11.64
C GLN A 38 4.61 6.79 -11.04
N CYS A 39 4.76 7.10 -9.75
CA CYS A 39 3.84 7.91 -8.96
C CYS A 39 3.65 9.34 -9.50
N LYS A 40 4.62 9.86 -10.27
CA LYS A 40 4.56 11.17 -10.94
C LYS A 40 3.78 11.16 -12.26
N THR A 41 3.35 9.99 -12.73
CA THR A 41 2.60 9.83 -13.97
C THR A 41 1.14 9.47 -13.71
N LEU A 42 0.25 9.83 -14.62
CA LEU A 42 -1.16 9.47 -14.54
C LEU A 42 -1.36 7.95 -14.54
N ASP A 43 -0.66 7.23 -15.42
CA ASP A 43 -0.73 5.76 -15.53
C ASP A 43 -0.23 5.07 -14.26
N GLY A 44 0.86 5.56 -13.67
CA GLY A 44 1.35 5.02 -12.40
C GLY A 44 0.43 5.33 -11.22
N GLY A 45 -0.31 6.45 -11.26
CA GLY A 45 -1.40 6.72 -10.32
C GLY A 45 -2.53 5.68 -10.39
N TYR A 46 -2.99 5.34 -11.60
CA TYR A 46 -3.99 4.28 -11.78
C TYR A 46 -3.47 2.90 -11.37
N LEU A 47 -2.23 2.58 -11.72
CA LEU A 47 -1.61 1.31 -11.32
C LEU A 47 -1.47 1.24 -9.79
N CYS A 48 -1.09 2.35 -9.14
CA CYS A 48 -1.03 2.42 -7.69
C CYS A 48 -2.40 2.16 -7.05
N ALA A 49 -3.47 2.77 -7.56
CA ALA A 49 -4.83 2.53 -7.08
C ALA A 49 -5.22 1.04 -7.19
N ALA A 50 -4.93 0.40 -8.32
CA ALA A 50 -5.19 -1.03 -8.52
C ALA A 50 -4.38 -1.93 -7.57
N LEU A 51 -3.09 -1.65 -7.40
CA LEU A 51 -2.22 -2.37 -6.46
C LEU A 51 -2.70 -2.19 -5.02
N ARG A 52 -3.17 -1.00 -4.65
CA ARG A 52 -3.74 -0.72 -3.33
C ARG A 52 -4.97 -1.57 -3.06
N GLU A 53 -5.91 -1.65 -4.01
CA GLU A 53 -7.09 -2.53 -3.86
C GLU A 53 -6.68 -4.00 -3.72
N SER A 54 -5.66 -4.46 -4.44
CA SER A 54 -5.16 -5.83 -4.28
C SER A 54 -4.49 -6.03 -2.91
N LEU A 55 -3.76 -5.03 -2.41
CA LEU A 55 -3.05 -5.10 -1.13
C LEU A 55 -4.01 -5.21 0.06
N LYS A 56 -5.23 -4.66 -0.06
CA LYS A 56 -6.31 -4.76 0.95
C LYS A 56 -6.70 -6.19 1.30
N GLU A 57 -6.52 -7.11 0.35
CA GLU A 57 -6.83 -8.52 0.52
C GLU A 57 -5.72 -9.29 1.25
N THR A 58 -4.60 -8.62 1.59
CA THR A 58 -3.45 -9.23 2.27
C THR A 58 -3.40 -8.89 3.75
N ILE A 59 -2.58 -9.64 4.51
CA ILE A 59 -2.33 -9.41 5.93
C ILE A 59 -1.67 -8.04 6.21
N LEU A 60 -1.02 -7.43 5.22
CA LEU A 60 -0.34 -6.13 5.38
C LEU A 60 -1.31 -4.98 5.59
N TRP A 61 -2.52 -5.04 5.01
CA TRP A 61 -3.43 -3.89 4.98
C TRP A 61 -3.96 -3.48 6.35
N ASN A 62 -4.12 -4.44 7.25
CA ASN A 62 -4.61 -4.21 8.61
C ASN A 62 -3.46 -4.41 9.61
N CYS A 63 -2.24 -4.03 9.27
CA CYS A 63 -1.15 -4.06 10.23
C CYS A 63 -1.06 -2.76 11.03
N HIS A 64 -0.65 -2.85 12.29
CA HIS A 64 -0.33 -1.70 13.13
C HIS A 64 1.06 -1.87 13.75
N CYS A 65 1.58 -0.81 14.38
CA CYS A 65 2.80 -0.90 15.18
C CYS A 65 2.46 -0.90 16.66
N ASN A 66 2.73 -2.01 17.34
CA ASN A 66 2.50 -2.12 18.78
C ASN A 66 3.40 -1.17 19.58
N ASP A 67 4.63 -0.98 19.08
CA ASP A 67 5.61 -0.03 19.60
C ASP A 67 6.03 0.94 18.48
N PRO A 68 5.45 2.15 18.44
CA PRO A 68 5.78 3.15 17.41
C PRO A 68 7.18 3.74 17.55
N SER A 69 7.95 3.39 18.59
CA SER A 69 9.37 3.76 18.69
C SER A 69 10.28 2.86 17.84
N LYS A 70 9.77 1.72 17.36
CA LYS A 70 10.51 0.79 16.50
C LYS A 70 10.51 1.28 15.06
N ALA A 71 11.66 1.78 14.62
CA ALA A 71 11.89 2.28 13.26
C ALA A 71 11.40 1.31 12.18
N GLU A 72 11.80 0.03 12.28
CA GLU A 72 11.44 -1.01 11.29
C GLU A 72 9.93 -1.14 11.06
N CYS A 73 9.14 -1.21 12.14
CA CYS A 73 7.69 -1.29 12.01
C CYS A 73 7.12 -0.02 11.39
N THR A 74 7.57 1.14 11.88
CA THR A 74 7.06 2.43 11.39
C THR A 74 7.41 2.67 9.93
N GLU A 75 8.57 2.24 9.45
CA GLU A 75 8.96 2.34 8.04
C GLU A 75 8.05 1.49 7.15
N ILE A 76 7.72 0.27 7.57
CA ILE A 76 6.75 -0.59 6.86
C ILE A 76 5.39 0.11 6.82
N TRP A 77 4.87 0.52 7.97
CA TRP A 77 3.56 1.17 8.07
C TRP A 77 3.49 2.44 7.20
N LYS A 78 4.52 3.29 7.25
CA LYS A 78 4.59 4.49 6.42
C LYS A 78 4.59 4.16 4.94
N SER A 79 5.35 3.16 4.51
CA SER A 79 5.38 2.74 3.10
C SER A 79 4.02 2.27 2.58
N LEU A 80 3.13 1.83 3.46
CA LEU A 80 1.78 1.36 3.15
C LEU A 80 0.74 2.48 3.14
N PHE A 81 0.86 3.46 4.05
CA PHE A 81 -0.22 4.40 4.34
C PHE A 81 0.14 5.89 4.30
N GLU A 82 1.41 6.29 4.49
CA GLU A 82 1.83 7.70 4.62
C GLU A 82 2.68 8.17 3.42
N ASP A 83 3.64 7.34 3.01
CA ASP A 83 4.63 7.62 1.98
C ASP A 83 4.19 7.12 0.59
N ILE A 84 2.88 7.20 0.34
CA ILE A 84 2.27 6.81 -0.94
C ILE A 84 1.80 8.05 -1.72
N CYS A 85 1.79 8.01 -3.06
CA CYS A 85 0.93 8.93 -3.78
C CYS A 85 -0.51 8.57 -3.48
N ILE A 86 -1.22 9.57 -2.98
CA ILE A 86 -2.65 9.63 -3.17
C ILE A 86 -2.82 10.39 -4.49
N HIS A 87 -2.80 9.66 -5.60
CA HIS A 87 -3.54 10.18 -6.73
C HIS A 87 -4.99 10.00 -6.31
N ASP A 88 -5.64 11.11 -5.91
CA ASP A 88 -7.09 11.16 -5.93
C ASP A 88 -7.43 10.80 -7.38
N ALA A 89 -7.72 9.53 -7.63
CA ALA A 89 -8.46 9.16 -8.79
C ALA A 89 -9.78 9.89 -8.56
N GLN A 90 -9.89 11.10 -9.10
CA GLN A 90 -11.14 11.78 -9.34
C GLN A 90 -11.92 10.85 -10.28
N MET A 91 -12.45 9.75 -9.74
CA MET A 91 -13.39 8.87 -10.40
C MET A 91 -14.77 9.54 -10.50
N ASN A 92 -14.86 10.86 -10.38
CA ASN A 92 -16.02 11.68 -10.70
C ASN A 92 -15.65 13.16 -10.80
N GLN A 93 -15.19 13.61 -11.96
CA GLN A 93 -15.77 14.77 -12.67
C GLN A 93 -15.61 14.49 -14.17
N VAL A 94 -16.32 13.46 -14.66
CA VAL A 94 -16.88 13.57 -16.00
C VAL A 94 -17.77 14.80 -15.93
N SER A 95 -17.26 15.94 -16.39
CA SER A 95 -18.08 17.11 -16.64
C SER A 95 -19.28 16.63 -17.42
N ALA A 96 -20.43 16.65 -16.77
CA ALA A 96 -21.71 16.48 -17.41
C ALA A 96 -21.71 17.39 -18.63
N PHE A 97 -21.97 16.78 -19.78
CA PHE A 97 -22.32 17.47 -21.02
C PHE A 97 -23.17 18.72 -20.68
N SER A 98 -22.66 19.89 -21.08
CA SER A 98 -23.44 21.11 -21.25
C SER A 98 -23.34 21.51 -22.71
#